data_AF-A0A7W1X8Y0-F1
#
_entry.id   AF-A0A7W1X8Y0-F1
#
_cell.length_a   1.000
_cell.length_b   1.000
_cell.length_c   1.000
_cell.angle_alpha   90.00
_cell.angle_beta   90.00
_cell.angle_gamma   90.00
#
_symmetry.space_group_name_H-M   'P 1'
#
loop_
_entity.id
_entity.type
_entity.pdbx_description
1 polymer ?
#
loop_
_entity_poly.entity_id
_entity_poly.type
_entity_poly.pdbx_seq_one_letter_code
_entity_poly.pdbx_strand_id
1 'polypeptide(L)'
;MPALISLLRTEKGSRRGVLEQKLHSLFPAVPILPRTETNAWEHCDFVGAIRQTKCQSLILAGIGLDPAAVFTALTAVSQGYQVFMVIGEEEEKTVVTESVIQQMILAGVCLISWKTLAFVLHRDWCLPTSSSVLDLFSEYE
;
A
#
# COMPACT_ATOMS: atom_id res chain seq x y z
N MET A 1 9.38 -7.94 6.87
CA MET A 1 9.02 -7.57 5.48
C MET A 1 9.63 -6.21 5.20
N PRO A 2 10.36 -6.00 4.09
CA PRO A 2 10.86 -4.67 3.75
C PRO A 2 9.67 -3.74 3.48
N ALA A 3 9.75 -2.51 3.99
CA ALA A 3 8.72 -1.50 3.82
C ALA A 3 9.35 -0.25 3.20
N LEU A 4 8.56 0.46 2.39
CA LEU A 4 8.94 1.70 1.74
C LEU A 4 7.77 2.67 1.86
N ILE A 5 8.06 3.91 2.23
CA ILE A 5 7.05 4.97 2.32
C ILE A 5 7.34 5.97 1.20
N SER A 6 6.38 6.16 0.29
CA SER A 6 6.46 7.17 -0.76
C SER A 6 5.41 8.25 -0.51
N LEU A 7 5.83 9.51 -0.51
CA LEU A 7 4.96 10.65 -0.25
C LEU A 7 4.92 11.60 -1.44
N LEU A 8 3.72 11.82 -1.96
CA LEU A 8 3.48 12.86 -2.95
C LEU A 8 3.54 14.24 -2.28
N ARG A 9 4.47 15.09 -2.73
CA ARG A 9 4.68 16.43 -2.21
C ARG A 9 4.36 17.46 -3.29
N THR A 10 3.77 18.58 -2.89
CA THR A 10 3.54 19.73 -3.78
C THR A 10 4.51 20.86 -3.44
N GLU A 11 4.58 21.90 -4.28
CA GLU A 11 5.39 23.10 -4.02
C GLU A 11 5.07 23.75 -2.66
N LYS A 12 3.82 23.64 -2.19
CA LYS A 12 3.37 24.14 -0.88
C LYS A 12 3.65 23.17 0.28
N GLY A 13 4.43 22.12 0.05
CA GLY A 13 4.68 21.03 1.00
C GLY A 13 3.74 19.83 0.82
N SER A 14 3.80 18.90 1.77
CA SER A 14 2.87 17.77 1.85
C SER A 14 1.53 18.27 2.40
N ARG A 15 0.44 18.10 1.63
CA ARG A 15 -0.94 18.33 2.15
C ARG A 15 -1.32 17.37 3.29
N ARG A 16 -0.45 16.41 3.61
CA ARG A 16 -0.69 15.28 4.51
C ARG A 16 0.33 15.23 5.66
N GLY A 17 0.83 16.38 6.12
CA GLY A 17 1.89 16.47 7.15
C GLY A 17 1.60 15.71 8.46
N VAL A 18 0.34 15.62 8.90
CA VAL A 18 -0.05 14.83 10.09
C VAL A 18 0.11 13.32 9.84
N LEU A 19 -0.24 12.85 8.64
CA LEU A 19 -0.07 11.46 8.25
C LEU A 19 1.41 11.09 8.13
N GLU A 20 2.22 11.99 7.58
CA GLU A 20 3.67 11.83 7.50
C GLU A 20 4.31 11.66 8.88
N GLN A 21 3.91 12.48 9.86
CA GLN A 21 4.36 12.34 11.25
C GLN A 21 3.91 11.02 11.89
N LYS A 22 2.67 10.60 11.67
CA LYS A 22 2.17 9.31 12.18
C LYS A 22 2.93 8.14 11.57
N LEU A 23 3.15 8.15 10.25
CA LEU A 23 3.92 7.12 9.55
C LEU A 23 5.38 7.07 10.01
N HIS A 24 6.03 8.21 10.19
CA HIS A 24 7.39 8.27 10.73
C HIS A 24 7.46 7.75 12.18
N SER A 25 6.42 7.99 12.99
CA SER A 25 6.37 7.52 14.37
C SER A 25 6.18 6.00 14.45
N LEU A 26 5.35 5.43 13.56
CA LEU A 26 5.09 3.99 13.48
C LEU A 26 6.25 3.23 12.83
N PHE A 27 6.93 3.84 11.86
CA PHE A 27 8.00 3.21 11.08
C PHE A 27 9.28 4.07 11.06
N PRO A 28 9.93 4.30 12.21
CA PRO A 28 11.08 5.20 12.31
C PRO A 28 12.31 4.72 11.52
N ALA A 29 12.40 3.42 11.22
CA ALA A 29 13.50 2.82 10.46
C ALA A 29 13.23 2.76 8.95
N VAL A 30 12.03 3.14 8.48
CA VAL A 30 11.65 3.05 7.06
C VAL A 30 11.94 4.38 6.37
N PRO A 31 12.70 4.38 5.26
CA PRO A 31 12.98 5.61 4.53
C PRO A 31 11.69 6.18 3.92
N ILE A 32 11.51 7.48 4.08
CA ILE A 32 10.47 8.26 3.41
C ILE A 32 11.07 8.83 2.12
N LEU A 33 10.47 8.47 1.00
CA LEU A 33 10.86 8.91 -0.34
C LEU A 33 9.87 9.98 -0.83
N PRO A 34 10.18 11.28 -0.65
CA PRO A 34 9.35 12.35 -1.17
C PRO A 34 9.47 12.43 -2.69
N ARG A 35 8.34 12.54 -3.38
CA ARG A 35 8.26 12.62 -4.84
C ARG A 35 7.24 13.63 -5.30
N THR A 36 7.33 14.06 -6.56
CA THR A 36 6.36 14.97 -7.21
C THR A 36 5.57 14.30 -8.32
N GLU A 37 6.10 13.21 -8.87
CA GLU A 37 5.51 12.38 -9.91
C GLU A 37 4.27 11.70 -9.35
N THR A 38 3.13 11.73 -10.06
CA THR A 38 1.91 11.06 -9.60
C THR A 38 2.12 9.55 -9.46
N ASN A 39 2.79 8.94 -10.46
CA ASN A 39 3.17 7.54 -10.44
C ASN A 39 4.45 7.35 -9.63
N ALA A 40 4.41 6.56 -8.55
CA ALA A 40 5.62 6.30 -7.78
C ALA A 40 6.67 5.54 -8.60
N TRP A 41 6.23 4.77 -9.61
CA TRP A 41 7.10 3.98 -10.47
C TRP A 41 7.99 4.82 -11.40
N GLU A 42 7.69 6.11 -11.57
CA GLU A 42 8.52 7.04 -12.34
C GLU A 42 9.67 7.60 -11.49
N HIS A 43 9.60 7.48 -10.16
CA HIS A 43 10.64 7.95 -9.27
C HIS A 43 11.75 6.89 -9.13
N CYS A 44 12.96 7.26 -9.56
CA CYS A 44 14.12 6.36 -9.62
C CYS A 44 14.48 5.73 -8.28
N ASP A 45 14.45 6.50 -7.18
CA ASP A 45 14.79 6.00 -5.85
C ASP A 45 13.76 5.00 -5.34
N PHE A 46 12.47 5.21 -5.67
CA PHE A 46 11.39 4.27 -5.33
C PHE A 46 11.57 2.93 -6.04
N VAL A 47 11.81 2.95 -7.37
CA VAL A 47 12.05 1.74 -8.15
C VAL A 47 13.36 1.05 -7.72
N GLY A 48 14.40 1.83 -7.44
CA GLY A 48 15.68 1.34 -6.94
C GLY A 48 15.50 0.59 -5.61
N ALA A 49 14.78 1.19 -4.67
CA ALA A 49 14.50 0.59 -3.38
C ALA A 49 13.68 -0.70 -3.51
N ILE A 50 12.64 -0.73 -4.37
CA ILE A 50 11.87 -1.96 -4.64
C ILE A 50 12.79 -3.05 -5.21
N ARG A 51 13.62 -2.74 -6.21
CA ARG A 51 14.53 -3.73 -6.81
C ARG A 51 15.53 -4.28 -5.82
N GLN A 52 16.00 -3.48 -4.86
CA GLN A 52 16.90 -3.94 -3.79
C GLN A 52 16.24 -4.97 -2.86
N THR A 53 14.92 -4.90 -2.66
CA THR A 53 14.21 -5.89 -1.83
C THR A 53 14.23 -7.30 -2.43
N LYS A 54 14.39 -7.42 -3.75
CA LYS A 54 14.26 -8.67 -4.53
C LYS A 54 12.90 -9.37 -4.39
N CYS A 55 11.89 -8.69 -3.83
CA CYS A 55 10.53 -9.21 -3.72
C CYS A 55 9.82 -9.12 -5.08
N GLN A 56 9.15 -10.20 -5.48
CA GLN A 56 8.29 -10.21 -6.68
C GLN A 56 6.83 -9.86 -6.36
N SER A 57 6.42 -10.04 -5.11
CA SER A 57 5.09 -9.69 -4.62
C SER A 57 5.15 -8.36 -3.85
N LEU A 58 4.23 -7.46 -4.15
CA LEU A 58 4.13 -6.13 -3.56
C LEU A 58 2.79 -5.97 -2.86
N ILE A 59 2.83 -5.56 -1.60
CA ILE A 59 1.65 -5.09 -0.89
C ILE A 59 1.66 -3.57 -0.99
N LEU A 60 0.68 -3.03 -1.69
CA LEU A 60 0.51 -1.58 -1.86
C LEU A 60 -0.68 -1.12 -1.02
N ALA A 61 -0.47 -0.09 -0.22
CA ALA A 61 -1.52 0.60 0.51
C ALA A 61 -1.46 2.09 0.15
N GLY A 62 -2.60 2.64 -0.25
CA GLY A 62 -2.78 4.07 -0.50
C GLY A 62 -3.81 4.66 0.46
N ILE A 63 -4.10 5.95 0.30
CA ILE A 63 -5.31 6.53 0.92
C ILE A 63 -6.48 6.18 0.01
N GLY A 64 -7.14 5.07 0.32
CA GLY A 64 -8.25 4.60 -0.50
C GLY A 64 -7.86 4.25 -1.94
N LEU A 65 -8.80 4.44 -2.87
CA LEU A 65 -8.56 4.35 -4.31
C LEU A 65 -7.98 5.65 -4.89
N ASP A 66 -6.96 6.20 -4.24
CA ASP A 66 -6.24 7.38 -4.73
C ASP A 66 -5.61 7.11 -6.12
N PRO A 67 -5.79 8.00 -7.11
CA PRO A 67 -5.27 7.80 -8.46
C PRO A 67 -3.76 7.52 -8.51
N ALA A 68 -2.97 8.10 -7.59
CA ALA A 68 -1.54 7.85 -7.54
C ALA A 68 -1.23 6.40 -7.16
N ALA A 69 -1.97 5.83 -6.21
CA ALA A 69 -1.80 4.44 -5.78
C ALA A 69 -2.29 3.46 -6.86
N VAL A 70 -3.45 3.74 -7.46
CA VAL A 70 -3.99 2.95 -8.58
C VAL A 70 -3.01 2.93 -9.75
N PHE A 71 -2.52 4.10 -10.17
CA PHE A 71 -1.58 4.19 -11.29
C PHE A 71 -0.26 3.48 -11.02
N THR A 72 0.24 3.58 -9.78
CA THR A 72 1.43 2.85 -9.34
C THR A 72 1.20 1.33 -9.38
N ALA A 73 0.05 0.85 -8.90
CA ALA A 73 -0.29 -0.58 -8.92
C ALA A 73 -0.36 -1.14 -10.34
N LEU A 74 -1.05 -0.44 -11.25
CA LEU A 74 -1.15 -0.84 -12.66
C LEU A 74 0.21 -0.90 -13.34
N THR A 75 1.09 0.08 -13.05
CA THR A 75 2.45 0.09 -13.58
C THR A 75 3.29 -1.06 -13.01
N ALA A 76 3.17 -1.35 -11.71
CA ALA A 76 3.89 -2.45 -11.09
C ALA A 76 3.52 -3.80 -11.73
N VAL A 77 2.23 -4.04 -12.01
CA VAL A 77 1.78 -5.26 -12.69
C VAL A 77 2.34 -5.34 -14.11
N SER A 78 2.33 -4.24 -14.88
CA SER A 78 2.90 -4.23 -16.23
C SER A 78 4.41 -4.49 -16.26
N GLN A 79 5.10 -4.24 -15.15
CA GLN A 79 6.52 -4.55 -14.94
C GLN A 79 6.77 -5.98 -14.41
N GLY A 80 5.72 -6.80 -14.31
CA GLY A 80 5.80 -8.22 -13.94
C GLY A 80 5.73 -8.52 -12.44
N TYR A 81 5.36 -7.55 -11.60
CA TYR A 81 5.16 -7.78 -10.17
C TYR A 81 3.76 -8.32 -9.88
N GLN A 82 3.66 -9.19 -8.88
CA GLN A 82 2.37 -9.57 -8.31
C GLN A 82 1.95 -8.51 -7.30
N VAL A 83 0.83 -7.82 -7.55
CA VAL A 83 0.40 -6.70 -6.71
C VAL A 83 -0.82 -7.07 -5.89
N PHE A 84 -0.71 -6.88 -4.58
CA PHE A 84 -1.80 -6.93 -3.62
C PHE A 84 -2.11 -5.49 -3.18
N MET A 85 -3.21 -4.94 -3.67
CA MET A 85 -3.68 -3.61 -3.27
C MET A 85 -4.58 -3.75 -2.05
N VAL A 86 -4.19 -3.11 -0.96
CA VAL A 86 -4.99 -3.02 0.27
C VAL A 86 -6.06 -1.96 0.06
N ILE A 87 -7.32 -2.38 0.11
CA ILE A 87 -8.48 -1.48 0.02
C ILE A 87 -9.06 -1.22 1.41
N GLY A 88 -9.44 0.04 1.66
CA GLY A 88 -10.09 0.45 2.91
C GLY A 88 -11.53 -0.06 3.01
N GLU A 89 -12.01 -0.23 4.24
CA GLU A 89 -13.40 -0.63 4.51
C GLU A 89 -14.38 0.55 4.30
N GLU A 90 -13.88 1.79 4.33
CA GLU A 90 -14.66 3.04 4.30
C GLU A 90 -14.77 3.68 2.90
N GLU A 91 -14.33 3.02 1.84
CA GLU A 91 -14.42 3.59 0.48
C GLU A 91 -15.88 3.82 0.06
N GLU A 92 -16.17 5.04 -0.43
CA GLU A 92 -17.49 5.38 -0.93
C GLU A 92 -17.85 4.52 -2.15
N LYS A 93 -18.98 3.82 -2.08
CA LYS A 93 -19.46 2.93 -3.14
C LYS A 93 -20.18 3.74 -4.21
N THR A 94 -19.40 4.19 -5.20
CA THR A 94 -19.91 4.88 -6.39
C THR A 94 -19.64 4.06 -7.65
N VAL A 95 -20.34 4.37 -8.74
CA VAL A 95 -20.08 3.76 -10.06
C VAL A 95 -18.62 3.99 -10.51
N VAL A 96 -18.03 5.12 -10.12
CA VAL A 96 -16.62 5.43 -10.42
C VAL A 96 -15.69 4.49 -9.63
N THR A 97 -15.94 4.34 -8.33
CA THR A 97 -15.20 3.44 -7.44
C THR A 97 -15.24 1.99 -7.96
N GLU A 98 -16.42 1.51 -8.33
CA GLU A 98 -16.61 0.17 -8.90
C GLU A 98 -15.87 0.01 -10.24
N SER A 99 -15.92 1.02 -11.10
CA SER A 99 -15.19 0.99 -12.37
C SER A 99 -13.68 0.91 -12.17
N VAL A 100 -13.13 1.66 -11.22
CA VAL A 100 -11.70 1.62 -10.88
C VAL A 100 -11.32 0.24 -10.36
N ILE A 101 -12.11 -0.33 -9.44
CA ILE A 101 -11.93 -1.69 -8.92
C ILE A 101 -11.89 -2.71 -10.06
N GLN A 102 -12.85 -2.65 -10.97
CA GLN A 102 -12.92 -3.56 -12.11
C GLN A 102 -11.69 -3.44 -13.02
N GLN A 103 -11.24 -2.22 -13.31
CA GLN A 103 -10.04 -1.98 -14.11
C GLN A 103 -8.80 -2.57 -13.45
N MET A 104 -8.64 -2.41 -12.13
CA MET A 104 -7.53 -3.00 -11.39
C MET A 104 -7.53 -4.53 -11.44
N ILE A 105 -8.70 -5.15 -11.23
CA ILE A 105 -8.84 -6.60 -11.31
C ILE A 105 -8.51 -7.11 -12.70
N LEU A 106 -9.04 -6.48 -13.75
CA LEU A 106 -8.76 -6.84 -15.15
C LEU A 106 -7.28 -6.68 -15.52
N ALA A 107 -6.61 -5.71 -14.92
CA ALA A 107 -5.17 -5.52 -15.08
C ALA A 107 -4.31 -6.53 -14.31
N GLY A 108 -4.91 -7.38 -13.47
CA GLY A 108 -4.21 -8.42 -12.70
C GLY A 108 -3.81 -8.01 -11.28
N VAL A 109 -4.35 -6.90 -10.76
CA VAL A 109 -4.14 -6.51 -9.36
C VAL A 109 -5.06 -7.33 -8.45
N CYS A 110 -4.50 -7.93 -7.40
CA CYS A 110 -5.27 -8.60 -6.36
C CYS A 110 -5.72 -7.58 -5.32
N LEU A 111 -7.02 -7.34 -5.21
CA LEU A 111 -7.59 -6.49 -4.16
C LEU A 111 -7.79 -7.30 -2.88
N ILE A 112 -7.36 -6.77 -1.74
CA ILE A 112 -7.43 -7.46 -0.44
C ILE A 112 -7.73 -6.45 0.68
N SER A 113 -8.49 -6.86 1.70
CA SER A 113 -8.64 -6.04 2.92
C SER A 113 -7.43 -6.23 3.84
N TRP A 114 -7.15 -5.27 4.71
CA TRP A 114 -6.04 -5.40 5.65
C TRP A 114 -6.26 -6.57 6.63
N LYS A 115 -7.51 -6.82 7.05
CA LYS A 115 -7.87 -7.97 7.90
C LYS A 115 -7.53 -9.27 7.18
N THR A 116 -8.05 -9.48 5.97
CA THR A 116 -7.76 -10.68 5.18
C THR A 116 -6.27 -10.85 4.91
N LEU A 117 -5.54 -9.76 4.63
CA LEU A 117 -4.10 -9.79 4.47
C LEU A 117 -3.40 -10.29 5.75
N ALA A 118 -3.80 -9.81 6.93
CA ALA A 118 -3.26 -10.26 8.20
C ALA A 118 -3.50 -11.76 8.42
N PHE A 119 -4.69 -12.28 8.11
CA PHE A 119 -4.97 -13.72 8.14
C PHE A 119 -4.07 -14.52 7.17
N VAL A 120 -3.92 -14.04 5.93
CA VAL A 120 -3.09 -14.68 4.90
C VAL A 120 -1.61 -14.72 5.30
N LEU A 121 -1.11 -13.66 5.95
CA LEU A 121 0.26 -13.58 6.44
C LEU A 121 0.49 -14.44 7.69
N HIS A 122 -0.47 -14.47 8.61
CA HIS A 122 -0.37 -15.24 9.86
C HIS A 122 -0.43 -16.75 9.61
N ARG A 123 -1.31 -17.20 8.70
CA ARG A 123 -1.51 -18.60 8.26
C ARG A 123 -1.96 -19.62 9.31
N ASP A 124 -1.42 -19.58 10.53
CA ASP A 124 -1.61 -20.61 11.55
C ASP A 124 -1.75 -20.01 12.95
N TRP A 125 -2.85 -20.32 13.63
CA TRP A 125 -3.18 -19.85 14.97
C TRP A 125 -2.39 -20.54 16.09
N CYS A 126 -1.66 -21.60 15.78
CA CYS A 126 -0.71 -22.21 16.71
C CYS A 126 0.61 -21.44 16.82
N LEU A 127 0.83 -20.42 15.97
CA LEU A 127 2.04 -19.60 16.04
C LEU A 127 2.04 -18.67 17.26
N PRO A 128 3.21 -18.35 17.83
CA PRO A 128 3.32 -17.45 18.98
C PRO A 128 2.85 -16.02 18.68
N THR A 129 2.71 -15.65 17.40
CA THR A 129 2.22 -14.34 16.95
C THR A 129 0.70 -14.18 17.03
N SER A 130 -0.04 -15.24 17.35
CA SER A 130 -1.52 -15.24 17.34
C SER A 130 -2.14 -14.21 18.26
N SER A 131 -1.61 -14.05 19.48
CA SER A 131 -2.11 -13.04 20.42
C SER A 131 -1.95 -11.63 19.87
N SER A 132 -0.78 -11.31 19.31
CA SER A 132 -0.52 -9.99 18.72
C SER A 132 -1.41 -9.67 17.52
N VAL A 133 -1.78 -10.68 16.73
CA VAL A 133 -2.73 -10.48 15.61
C VAL A 133 -4.14 -10.22 16.13
N LEU A 134 -4.56 -10.89 17.19
CA LEU A 134 -5.86 -10.64 17.83
C LEU A 134 -5.91 -9.23 18.46
N ASP A 135 -4.85 -8.83 19.16
CA ASP A 135 -4.75 -7.48 19.75
C ASP A 135 -4.90 -6.39 18.67
N LEU A 136 -4.25 -6.58 17.51
CA LEU A 136 -4.38 -5.68 16.36
C LEU A 136 -5.83 -5.58 15.86
N PHE A 137 -6.56 -6.69 15.80
CA PHE A 137 -7.95 -6.67 15.36
C PHE A 137 -8.87 -5.97 16.35
N SER A 138 -8.61 -6.10 17.65
CA SER A 138 -9.38 -5.40 18.68
C SER A 138 -9.11 -3.89 18.73
N GLU A 139 -7.91 -3.44 18.33
CA GLU A 139 -7.56 -2.00 18.31
C GLU A 139 -8.22 -1.25 17.13
N TYR A 140 -8.44 -1.94 16.00
CA TYR A 140 -8.91 -1.36 14.73
C TYR A 140 -10.25 -1.96 14.28
N GLU A 141 -11.14 -2.25 15.24
CA GLU A 141 -12.47 -2.84 15.00
C GLU A 141 -13.42 -1.91 14.22
#